data_AF-A0A7S0C3U0-F1
#
_entry.id   AF-A0A7S0C3U0-F1
#
_cell.length_a   1.000
_cell.length_b   1.000
_cell.length_c   1.000
_cell.angle_alpha   90.00
_cell.angle_beta   90.00
_cell.angle_gamma   90.00
#
_symmetry.space_group_name_H-M   'P 1'
#
loop_
_entity.id
_entity.type
_entity.pdbx_description
1 polymer ?
#
loop_
_entity_poly.entity_id
_entity_poly.type
_entity_poly.pdbx_seq_one_letter_code
_entity_poly.pdbx_strand_id
1 'polypeptide(L)'
;FIESISFGSPMTGNDDWKDYVNSLQNLSIWRFVYVDDIVPRMPGPRFDGYRHPGHTFQFGEERNEVYYLHYGDEQLLYLGAPKTWQSASFDDTRASIKMHFLGRYIKYIKRNCVRNPDIFYKQEFMQLITKSAAIVKRHKNVRVQTTLYHRRKDHRGPHGVW
;
A
#
# COMPACT_ATOMS: atom_id res chain seq x y z
N PHE A 1 20.93 1.10 18.17
CA PHE A 1 19.71 1.00 17.35
C PHE A 1 19.44 2.36 16.74
N ILE A 2 19.24 2.42 15.43
CA ILE A 2 18.95 3.64 14.67
C ILE A 2 17.58 3.47 14.03
N GLU A 3 16.71 4.45 14.19
CA GLU A 3 15.41 4.50 13.56
C GLU A 3 15.31 5.67 12.60
N SER A 4 14.83 5.41 11.39
CA SER A 4 14.57 6.43 10.36
C SER A 4 13.09 6.41 9.99
N ILE A 5 12.41 7.51 10.29
CA ILE A 5 11.00 7.70 9.95
C ILE A 5 10.91 8.78 8.89
N SER A 6 10.26 8.48 7.77
CA SER A 6 10.09 9.43 6.66
C SER A 6 8.64 9.45 6.18
N PHE A 7 8.23 10.60 5.62
CA PHE A 7 6.90 10.83 5.08
C PHE A 7 7.02 11.20 3.61
N GLY A 8 6.28 10.52 2.73
CA GLY A 8 6.26 10.86 1.31
C GLY A 8 7.60 10.68 0.58
N SER A 9 8.55 9.93 1.14
CA SER A 9 9.90 9.82 0.58
C SER A 9 9.92 9.09 -0.78
N PRO A 10 10.60 9.64 -1.81
CA PRO A 10 10.78 9.00 -3.11
C PRO A 10 11.70 7.77 -3.02
N MET A 11 11.85 7.05 -4.13
CA MET A 11 12.84 5.97 -4.21
C MET A 11 14.25 6.55 -4.17
N THR A 12 15.16 5.94 -3.42
CA THR A 12 16.44 6.58 -3.04
C THR A 12 17.68 5.99 -3.71
N GLY A 13 17.57 4.81 -4.31
CA GLY A 13 18.69 4.17 -5.00
C GLY A 13 18.26 2.92 -5.74
N ASN A 14 19.22 2.11 -6.17
CA ASN A 14 18.96 0.91 -6.95
C ASN A 14 18.76 -0.37 -6.11
N ASP A 15 18.74 -1.53 -6.76
CA ASP A 15 18.64 -2.83 -6.08
C ASP A 15 19.81 -3.05 -5.11
N ASP A 16 21.06 -2.76 -5.51
CA ASP A 16 22.24 -2.88 -4.63
C ASP A 16 22.12 -2.00 -3.37
N TRP A 17 21.65 -0.75 -3.56
CA TRP A 17 21.42 0.17 -2.45
C TRP A 17 20.33 -0.35 -1.50
N LYS A 18 19.21 -0.82 -2.04
CA LYS A 18 18.12 -1.42 -1.26
C LYS A 18 18.64 -2.60 -0.43
N ASP A 19 19.38 -3.51 -1.06
CA ASP A 19 19.86 -4.73 -0.42
C ASP A 19 20.90 -4.41 0.65
N TYR A 20 21.86 -3.53 0.36
CA TYR A 20 22.80 -3.04 1.35
C TYR A 20 22.09 -2.45 2.57
N VAL A 21 21.16 -1.51 2.38
CA VAL A 21 20.46 -0.84 3.49
C VAL A 21 19.61 -1.83 4.29
N ASN A 22 18.88 -2.72 3.63
CA ASN A 22 18.05 -3.73 4.31
C ASN A 22 18.87 -4.80 5.05
N SER A 23 20.15 -4.99 4.70
CA SER A 23 21.06 -5.91 5.39
C SER A 23 21.64 -5.35 6.70
N LEU A 24 21.54 -4.04 6.93
CA LEU A 24 22.16 -3.39 8.08
C LEU A 24 21.47 -3.82 9.38
N GLN A 25 22.25 -4.46 10.24
CA GLN A 25 21.81 -4.77 11.60
C GLN A 25 21.65 -3.47 12.41
N ASN A 26 20.67 -3.45 13.32
CA ASN A 26 20.34 -2.29 14.17
C ASN A 26 19.80 -1.05 13.44
N LEU A 27 19.33 -1.19 12.19
CA LEU A 27 18.65 -0.13 11.45
C LEU A 27 17.18 -0.50 11.21
N SER A 28 16.27 0.41 11.57
CA SER A 28 14.84 0.30 11.32
C SER A 28 14.39 1.49 10.46
N ILE A 29 13.87 1.23 9.26
CA ILE A 29 13.40 2.27 8.35
C ILE A 29 11.89 2.12 8.15
N TRP A 30 11.16 3.19 8.43
CA TRP A 30 9.72 3.29 8.25
C TRP A 30 9.36 4.43 7.31
N ARG A 31 8.68 4.09 6.23
CA ARG A 31 8.21 5.03 5.22
C ARG A 31 6.70 5.14 5.28
N PHE A 32 6.22 6.28 5.72
CA PHE A 32 4.80 6.62 5.78
C PHE A 32 4.39 7.26 4.45
N VAL A 33 3.39 6.67 3.81
CA VAL A 33 3.01 7.03 2.44
C VAL A 33 1.50 7.17 2.32
N TYR A 34 1.05 8.31 1.82
CA TYR A 34 -0.33 8.46 1.38
C TYR A 34 -0.55 7.69 0.06
N VAL A 35 -1.68 7.00 -0.07
CA VAL A 35 -2.00 6.18 -1.26
C VAL A 35 -1.94 6.98 -2.57
N ASP A 36 -2.40 8.23 -2.53
CA ASP A 36 -2.47 9.12 -3.70
C ASP A 36 -1.26 10.07 -3.82
N ASP A 37 -0.24 9.98 -2.97
CA ASP A 37 0.95 10.83 -3.07
C ASP A 37 1.88 10.33 -4.19
N ILE A 38 2.15 11.18 -5.18
CA ILE A 38 3.00 10.82 -6.32
C ILE A 38 4.49 10.73 -5.96
N VAL A 39 4.98 11.47 -4.96
CA VAL A 39 6.43 11.57 -4.71
C VAL A 39 7.06 10.23 -4.30
N PRO A 40 6.43 9.39 -3.45
CA PRO A 40 6.91 8.04 -3.19
C PRO A 40 6.99 7.13 -4.41
N ARG A 41 6.33 7.48 -5.53
CA ARG A 41 6.39 6.71 -6.77
C ARG A 41 7.44 7.26 -7.74
N MET A 42 8.06 8.40 -7.43
CA MET A 42 9.13 9.00 -8.23
C MET A 42 10.45 8.21 -8.06
N PRO A 43 11.26 8.06 -9.13
CA PRO A 43 11.19 8.79 -10.41
C PRO A 43 10.10 8.32 -11.41
N GLY A 44 9.27 7.33 -11.07
CA GLY A 44 8.11 6.93 -11.87
C GLY A 44 8.39 5.71 -12.75
N PRO A 45 7.36 5.18 -13.45
CA PRO A 45 7.45 3.90 -14.16
C PRO A 45 8.40 3.90 -15.36
N ARG A 46 8.80 5.09 -15.86
CA ARG A 46 9.79 5.21 -16.96
C ARG A 46 11.24 5.10 -16.50
N PHE A 47 11.48 5.21 -15.20
CA PHE A 47 12.81 5.19 -14.60
C PHE A 47 12.94 3.90 -13.79
N ASP A 48 13.05 2.79 -14.53
CA ASP A 48 13.31 1.50 -13.91
C ASP A 48 14.68 1.51 -13.22
N GLY A 49 14.81 0.70 -12.18
CA GLY A 49 16.03 0.53 -11.40
C GLY A 49 16.05 1.29 -10.09
N TYR A 50 15.09 2.16 -9.78
CA TYR A 50 14.98 2.76 -8.44
C TYR A 50 14.14 1.90 -7.50
N ARG A 51 14.50 1.90 -6.21
CA ARG A 51 13.89 1.06 -5.17
C ARG A 51 13.77 1.78 -3.82
N HIS A 52 12.81 1.31 -3.04
CA HIS A 52 12.61 1.70 -1.65
C HIS A 52 13.31 0.73 -0.67
N PRO A 53 14.20 1.20 0.21
CA PRO A 53 14.59 0.42 1.38
C PRO A 53 13.54 0.53 2.50
N GLY A 54 13.56 -0.43 3.42
CA GLY A 54 12.77 -0.40 4.65
C GLY A 54 11.28 -0.72 4.50
N HIS A 55 10.57 -0.66 5.62
CA HIS A 55 9.14 -0.93 5.68
C HIS A 55 8.32 0.22 5.11
N THR A 56 7.17 -0.10 4.52
CA THR A 56 6.22 0.91 4.03
C THR A 56 4.91 0.80 4.79
N PHE A 57 4.52 1.87 5.45
CA PHE A 57 3.17 2.06 5.98
C PHE A 57 2.40 2.92 5.00
N GLN A 58 1.52 2.30 4.23
CA GLN A 58 0.61 3.00 3.34
C GLN A 58 -0.70 3.28 4.05
N PHE A 59 -1.19 4.50 3.89
CA PHE A 59 -2.49 4.88 4.40
C PHE A 59 -3.32 5.67 3.40
N GLY A 60 -4.63 5.52 3.53
CA GLY A 60 -5.65 6.14 2.69
C GLY A 60 -6.99 6.18 3.41
N GLU A 61 -8.01 6.70 2.73
CA GLU A 61 -9.34 6.81 3.32
C GLU A 61 -9.98 5.43 3.55
N GLU A 62 -9.75 4.48 2.65
CA GLU A 62 -10.40 3.16 2.69
C GLU A 62 -9.58 2.09 3.39
N ARG A 63 -8.24 2.12 3.27
CA ARG A 63 -7.37 1.03 3.70
C ARG A 63 -5.99 1.53 4.14
N ASN A 64 -5.48 0.86 5.17
CA ASN A 64 -4.11 0.98 5.62
C ASN A 64 -3.42 -0.36 5.48
N GLU A 65 -2.17 -0.36 5.03
CA GLU A 65 -1.41 -1.56 4.68
C GLU A 65 0.04 -1.35 5.09
N VAL A 66 0.65 -2.40 5.63
CA VAL A 66 2.03 -2.36 6.08
C VAL A 66 2.81 -3.43 5.33
N TYR A 67 3.84 -3.01 4.60
CA TYR A 67 4.64 -3.87 3.73
C TYR A 67 6.03 -4.07 4.33
N TYR A 68 6.42 -5.33 4.49
CA TYR A 68 7.74 -5.71 4.99
C TYR A 68 8.80 -5.39 3.90
N LEU A 69 9.84 -4.64 4.26
CA LEU A 69 10.93 -4.22 3.35
C LEU A 69 10.46 -3.68 1.98
N HIS A 70 9.25 -3.10 1.95
CA HIS A 70 8.49 -2.69 0.77
C HIS A 70 8.16 -3.81 -0.23
N TYR A 71 9.08 -4.72 -0.51
CA TYR A 71 8.98 -5.77 -1.53
C TYR A 71 8.57 -7.14 -0.97
N GLY A 72 8.41 -7.26 0.35
CA GLY A 72 8.04 -8.50 1.01
C GLY A 72 9.22 -9.44 1.24
N ASP A 73 8.90 -10.61 1.77
CA ASP A 73 9.81 -11.73 1.98
C ASP A 73 9.00 -13.02 1.92
N GLU A 74 9.19 -13.80 0.85
CA GLU A 74 8.41 -15.03 0.64
C GLU A 74 8.74 -16.12 1.67
N GLN A 75 9.98 -16.18 2.18
CA GLN A 75 10.38 -17.15 3.19
C GLN A 75 9.68 -16.87 4.53
N LEU A 76 9.46 -15.59 4.83
CA LEU A 76 8.72 -15.12 6.01
C LEU A 76 7.22 -14.96 5.76
N LEU A 77 6.73 -15.31 4.55
CA LEU A 77 5.34 -15.15 4.13
C LEU A 77 4.81 -13.70 4.18
N TYR A 78 5.68 -12.70 4.01
CA TYR A 78 5.30 -11.30 3.94
C TYR A 78 5.12 -10.82 2.51
N LEU A 79 3.98 -10.18 2.25
CA LEU A 79 3.64 -9.62 0.96
C LEU A 79 4.31 -8.25 0.77
N GLY A 80 4.85 -8.01 -0.43
CA GLY A 80 5.31 -6.69 -0.87
C GLY A 80 4.18 -5.79 -1.36
N ALA A 81 4.48 -4.50 -1.56
CA ALA A 81 3.58 -3.57 -2.21
C ALA A 81 3.20 -4.10 -3.61
N PRO A 82 1.93 -3.96 -4.03
CA PRO A 82 1.48 -4.50 -5.32
C PRO A 82 2.21 -3.80 -6.47
N LYS A 83 2.43 -4.51 -7.60
CA LYS A 83 3.12 -3.91 -8.77
C LYS A 83 2.43 -2.63 -9.30
N THR A 84 1.10 -2.55 -9.16
CA THR A 84 0.30 -1.36 -9.54
C THR A 84 0.51 -0.16 -8.62
N TRP A 85 1.19 -0.33 -7.48
CA TRP A 85 1.47 0.72 -6.52
C TRP A 85 2.27 1.88 -7.12
N GLN A 86 3.21 1.56 -8.03
CA GLN A 86 4.07 2.55 -8.67
C GLN A 86 3.31 3.45 -9.65
N SER A 87 2.20 2.98 -10.24
CA SER A 87 1.42 3.74 -11.22
C SER A 87 0.21 4.46 -10.62
N ALA A 88 -0.26 4.06 -9.43
CA ALA A 88 -1.56 4.48 -8.88
C ALA A 88 -1.76 6.01 -8.76
N SER A 89 -0.68 6.79 -8.57
CA SER A 89 -0.76 8.24 -8.35
C SER A 89 -0.45 9.08 -9.60
N PHE A 90 -0.38 8.47 -10.79
CA PHE A 90 -0.09 9.18 -12.04
C PHE A 90 -1.34 9.57 -12.83
N ASP A 91 -2.53 9.09 -12.45
CA ASP A 91 -3.78 9.36 -13.14
C ASP A 91 -4.22 10.84 -13.01
N ASP A 92 -4.01 11.45 -11.84
CA ASP A 92 -4.18 12.90 -11.61
C ASP A 92 -3.00 13.47 -10.83
N THR A 93 -1.91 13.76 -11.56
CA THR A 93 -0.68 14.34 -11.00
C THR A 93 -0.94 15.62 -10.18
N ARG A 94 -1.90 16.46 -10.57
CA ARG A 94 -2.18 17.71 -9.84
C ARG A 94 -2.81 17.43 -8.48
N ALA A 95 -3.77 16.52 -8.41
CA ALA A 95 -4.34 16.08 -7.15
C ALA A 95 -3.27 15.37 -6.31
N SER A 96 -2.48 14.48 -6.89
CA SER A 96 -1.47 13.71 -6.18
C SER A 96 -0.34 14.55 -5.57
N ILE A 97 0.10 15.63 -6.25
CA ILE A 97 1.04 16.59 -5.66
C ILE A 97 0.45 17.24 -4.40
N LYS A 98 -0.86 17.54 -4.37
CA LYS A 98 -1.52 18.09 -3.18
C LYS A 98 -1.59 17.10 -2.02
N MET A 99 -1.43 15.81 -2.28
CA MET A 99 -1.38 14.77 -1.25
C MET A 99 0.00 14.67 -0.59
N HIS A 100 1.04 15.21 -1.24
CA HIS A 100 2.42 15.19 -0.73
C HIS A 100 2.67 16.16 0.44
N PHE A 101 1.83 17.17 0.63
CA PHE A 101 2.04 18.14 1.71
C PHE A 101 2.00 17.47 3.09
N LEU A 102 3.04 17.69 3.92
CA LEU A 102 3.14 17.13 5.28
C LEU A 102 1.89 17.38 6.14
N GLY A 103 1.21 18.51 5.94
CA GLY A 103 -0.06 18.80 6.61
C GLY A 103 -1.15 17.74 6.36
N ARG A 104 -1.17 17.08 5.20
CA ARG A 104 -2.09 15.97 4.89
C ARG A 104 -1.77 14.73 5.72
N TYR A 105 -0.49 14.37 5.78
CA TYR A 105 0.01 13.26 6.61
C TYR A 105 -0.36 13.48 8.08
N ILE A 106 -0.02 14.63 8.65
CA ILE A 106 -0.31 14.98 10.05
C ILE A 106 -1.83 14.97 10.31
N LYS A 107 -2.61 15.56 9.40
CA LYS A 107 -4.08 15.60 9.51
C LYS A 107 -4.67 14.20 9.52
N TYR A 108 -4.19 13.30 8.66
CA TYR A 108 -4.65 11.91 8.64
C TYR A 108 -4.32 11.20 9.96
N ILE A 109 -3.05 11.25 10.39
CA ILE A 109 -2.59 10.60 11.63
C ILE A 109 -3.40 11.08 12.84
N LYS A 110 -3.54 12.41 13.00
CA LYS A 110 -4.29 12.99 14.13
C LYS A 110 -5.78 12.62 14.12
N ARG A 111 -6.40 12.54 12.94
CA ARG A 111 -7.85 12.28 12.83
C ARG A 111 -8.19 10.81 12.90
N ASN A 112 -7.35 9.95 12.32
CA ASN A 112 -7.66 8.54 12.14
C ASN A 112 -6.84 7.68 13.11
N CYS A 113 -5.52 7.71 13.01
CA CYS A 113 -4.64 6.84 13.80
C CYS A 113 -4.68 7.15 15.30
N VAL A 114 -4.66 8.42 15.70
CA VAL A 114 -4.70 8.79 17.13
C VAL A 114 -6.07 8.53 17.74
N ARG A 115 -7.16 8.74 16.97
CA ARG A 115 -8.52 8.59 17.49
C ARG A 115 -8.97 7.13 17.53
N ASN A 116 -8.61 6.33 16.53
CA ASN A 116 -9.02 4.94 16.40
C ASN A 116 -7.81 4.08 15.99
N PRO A 117 -6.82 3.90 16.89
CA PRO A 117 -5.58 3.20 16.57
C PRO A 117 -5.81 1.75 16.13
N ASP A 118 -6.77 1.04 16.72
CA ASP A 118 -7.05 -0.37 16.38
C ASP A 118 -7.55 -0.57 14.95
N ILE A 119 -8.09 0.50 14.33
CA ILE A 119 -8.62 0.45 12.96
C ILE A 119 -7.57 0.95 11.98
N PHE A 120 -6.94 2.09 12.29
CA PHE A 120 -6.09 2.80 11.33
C PHE A 120 -4.59 2.60 11.57
N TYR A 121 -4.18 2.04 12.70
CA TYR A 121 -2.79 1.70 12.98
C TYR A 121 -2.62 0.18 12.93
N LYS A 122 -2.31 -0.33 11.73
CA LYS A 122 -2.01 -1.74 11.57
C LYS A 122 -0.68 -2.09 12.22
N GLN A 123 -0.70 -3.09 13.08
CA GLN A 123 0.47 -3.60 13.81
C GLN A 123 1.11 -4.82 13.10
N GLU A 124 0.52 -5.26 11.99
CA GLU A 124 0.93 -6.47 11.28
C GLU A 124 1.26 -6.17 9.82
N PHE A 125 2.32 -6.81 9.32
CA PHE A 125 2.64 -6.81 7.90
C PHE A 125 1.62 -7.61 7.11
N MET A 126 1.39 -7.20 5.86
CA MET A 126 0.61 -7.95 4.90
C MET A 126 1.22 -9.34 4.69
N GLN A 127 0.40 -10.39 4.70
CA GLN A 127 0.85 -11.78 4.58
C GLN A 127 0.41 -12.41 3.26
N LEU A 128 1.24 -13.31 2.73
CA LEU A 128 0.85 -14.21 1.64
C LEU A 128 -0.20 -15.19 2.15
N ILE A 129 -1.40 -15.13 1.60
CA ILE A 129 -2.44 -16.13 1.92
C ILE A 129 -2.05 -17.44 1.23
N THR A 130 -1.43 -18.35 1.98
CA THR A 130 -1.24 -19.72 1.53
C THR A 130 -2.59 -20.44 1.48
N LYS A 131 -2.84 -21.24 0.43
CA LYS A 131 -4.10 -21.98 0.25
C LYS A 131 -4.49 -22.83 1.47
N SER A 132 -3.51 -23.28 2.25
CA SER A 132 -3.70 -24.03 3.50
C SER A 132 -4.30 -23.17 4.62
N ALA A 133 -3.90 -21.90 4.76
CA ALA A 133 -4.46 -20.96 5.75
C ALA A 133 -5.90 -20.54 5.42
N ALA A 134 -6.25 -20.49 4.13
CA ALA A 134 -7.61 -20.20 3.68
C ALA A 134 -8.61 -21.32 4.07
N ILE A 135 -8.16 -22.57 4.14
CA ILE A 135 -8.96 -23.72 4.60
C ILE A 135 -9.20 -23.63 6.12
N VAL A 136 -8.18 -23.26 6.90
CA VAL A 136 -8.31 -23.12 8.37
C VAL A 136 -9.21 -21.94 8.76
N LYS A 137 -9.15 -20.80 8.06
CA LYS A 137 -10.07 -19.67 8.31
C LYS A 137 -11.53 -19.97 7.90
N ARG A 138 -11.76 -20.81 6.88
CA ARG A 138 -13.11 -21.26 6.50
C ARG A 138 -13.79 -22.11 7.57
N HIS A 139 -13.03 -22.83 8.39
CA HIS A 139 -13.61 -23.63 9.47
C HIS A 139 -13.99 -22.83 10.73
N LYS A 140 -13.46 -21.62 10.93
CA LYS A 140 -13.72 -20.82 12.14
C LYS A 140 -14.84 -19.78 12.01
N ASN A 141 -15.28 -19.43 10.80
CA ASN A 141 -16.32 -18.41 10.58
C ASN A 141 -17.40 -18.88 9.59
N VAL A 142 -18.13 -19.93 9.96
CA VAL A 142 -19.41 -20.25 9.31
C VAL A 142 -20.49 -19.31 9.86
N ARG A 143 -20.66 -18.17 9.20
CA ARG A 143 -21.98 -17.57 8.91
C ARG A 143 -21.87 -16.93 7.53
N VAL A 144 -22.14 -17.76 6.54
CA VAL A 144 -22.18 -17.37 5.13
C VAL A 144 -23.51 -16.64 4.89
N GLN A 145 -23.44 -15.33 4.59
CA GLN A 145 -24.46 -14.72 3.73
C GLN A 145 -23.89 -14.69 2.32
N THR A 146 -24.41 -15.59 1.50
CA THR A 146 -24.14 -15.68 0.07
C THR A 146 -24.92 -14.57 -0.63
N THR A 147 -24.26 -13.52 -1.09
CA THR A 147 -24.86 -12.63 -2.10
C THR A 147 -24.26 -12.97 -3.46
N LEU A 148 -25.04 -13.72 -4.23
CA LEU A 148 -24.79 -14.04 -5.64
C LEU A 148 -24.72 -12.75 -6.45
N TYR A 149 -23.60 -12.53 -7.13
CA TYR A 149 -23.49 -11.54 -8.20
C TYR A 149 -24.34 -12.01 -9.39
N HIS A 150 -25.52 -11.43 -9.57
CA HIS A 150 -26.28 -11.54 -10.81
C HIS A 150 -25.77 -10.48 -11.80
N ARG A 151 -25.03 -10.97 -12.80
CA ARG A 151 -24.64 -10.24 -14.00
C ARG A 151 -25.88 -10.03 -14.87
N ARG A 152 -26.55 -8.89 -14.77
CA ARG A 152 -27.49 -8.46 -15.83
C ARG A 152 -26.71 -7.88 -17.00
N LYS A 153 -26.67 -8.64 -18.08
CA LYS A 153 -26.53 -8.11 -19.43
C LYS A 153 -27.92 -7.61 -19.84
N ASP A 154 -28.09 -6.30 -19.94
CA ASP A 154 -29.22 -5.75 -20.69
C ASP A 154 -28.67 -5.11 -21.97
N HIS A 155 -28.78 -5.88 -23.05
CA HIS A 155 -28.85 -5.36 -24.41
C HIS A 155 -30.29 -4.92 -24.67
N ARG A 156 -30.51 -3.67 -25.07
CA ARG A 156 -31.59 -3.25 -25.97
C ARG A 156 -31.35 -1.82 -26.47
N GLY A 157 -30.79 -1.74 -27.68
CA GLY A 157 -31.38 -1.12 -28.89
C GLY A 157 -31.75 0.37 -28.93
N PRO A 158 -31.84 0.95 -30.15
CA PRO A 158 -31.71 2.38 -30.41
C PRO A 158 -33.06 3.09 -30.56
N HIS A 159 -33.09 4.38 -30.22
CA HIS A 159 -34.07 5.33 -30.76
C HIS A 159 -33.40 6.69 -30.98
N GLY A 160 -33.34 7.14 -32.23
CA GLY A 160 -33.29 8.59 -32.54
C GLY A 160 -34.64 9.23 -32.21
N VAL A 161 -34.74 10.56 -32.19
CA VAL A 161 -35.18 11.43 -33.30
C VAL A 161 -34.98 12.90 -32.88
N TRP A 162 -34.59 13.74 -33.85
CA TRP A 162 -34.49 15.21 -33.93
C TRP A 162 -33.32 15.90 -33.23
#